data_AF-A0AA42XS20-F1
#
_entry.id   AF-A0AA42XS20-F1
#
_cell.length_a   1.000
_cell.length_b   1.000
_cell.length_c   1.000
_cell.angle_alpha   90.00
_cell.angle_beta   90.00
_cell.angle_gamma   90.00
#
_symmetry.space_group_name_H-M   'P 1'
#
loop_
_entity.id
_entity.type
_entity.pdbx_description
1 polymer ?
#
loop_
_entity_poly.entity_id
_entity_poly.type
_entity_poly.pdbx_seq_one_letter_code
_entity_poly.pdbx_strand_id
1 'polypeptide(L)'
;MPASESVPRQQERRRLILNTKEGLSFEGGLGVLLRGALGTVWVSQRVPWFTSDPSARFLLPLLAVVATALVTGLFVSEFDYLYPLRIGVALTVLAWFRKDYLEGLRRHLRGRSIWSWQAVTIGVVAYLVWIAAWGVDSPVSNDPPAALAELSASAAMIWVAARVFGSTVTVPIVEELAFRGFLLRRLIARDFTKVPETFRWPAVLISSLAFAAAHQQWVAGFIAGLCYAFTHHAAACSPMPSSLTP
;
A
#
# COMPACT_ATOMS: atom_id res chain seq x y z
N MET A 1 -24.11 51.66 -32.39
CA MET A 1 -24.30 51.49 -30.94
C MET A 1 -24.05 50.02 -30.60
N PRO A 2 -23.01 49.66 -29.84
CA PRO A 2 -22.86 48.27 -29.43
C PRO A 2 -23.90 47.96 -28.36
N ALA A 3 -24.65 46.87 -28.55
CA ALA A 3 -25.67 46.41 -27.62
C ALA A 3 -25.02 46.14 -26.26
N SER A 4 -25.54 46.78 -25.20
CA SER A 4 -25.13 46.50 -23.82
C SER A 4 -25.49 45.06 -23.48
N GLU A 5 -24.51 44.16 -23.56
CA GLU A 5 -24.64 42.83 -22.98
C GLU A 5 -25.00 42.99 -21.51
N SER A 6 -26.12 42.40 -21.10
CA SER A 6 -26.58 42.47 -19.72
C SER A 6 -25.51 41.87 -18.81
N VAL A 7 -25.09 42.62 -17.78
CA VAL A 7 -24.09 42.24 -16.76
C VAL A 7 -24.18 40.77 -16.28
N PRO A 8 -25.37 40.16 -16.11
CA PRO A 8 -25.48 38.75 -15.74
C PRO A 8 -24.85 37.78 -16.75
N ARG A 9 -25.00 38.03 -18.06
CA ARG A 9 -24.44 37.16 -19.11
C ARG A 9 -22.91 37.19 -19.16
N GLN A 10 -22.31 38.35 -18.83
CA GLN A 10 -20.85 38.45 -18.76
C GLN A 10 -20.28 37.74 -17.52
N GLN A 11 -20.96 37.79 -16.39
CA GLN A 11 -20.57 37.05 -15.18
C GLN A 11 -20.68 35.54 -15.38
N GLU A 12 -21.74 35.08 -16.04
CA GLU A 12 -21.96 33.68 -16.37
C GLU A 12 -20.90 33.14 -17.35
N ARG A 13 -20.57 33.91 -18.41
CA ARG A 13 -19.44 33.59 -19.30
C ARG A 13 -18.11 33.53 -18.58
N ARG A 14 -17.83 34.48 -17.67
CA ARG A 14 -16.61 34.46 -16.86
C ARG A 14 -16.52 33.22 -15.97
N ARG A 15 -17.63 32.84 -15.31
CA ARG A 15 -17.69 31.62 -14.49
C ARG A 15 -17.44 30.37 -15.32
N LEU A 16 -18.05 30.24 -16.50
CA LEU A 16 -17.83 29.10 -17.39
C LEU A 16 -16.37 29.01 -17.84
N ILE A 17 -15.76 30.13 -18.24
CA ILE A 17 -14.36 30.16 -18.68
C ILE A 17 -13.40 29.77 -17.55
N LEU A 18 -13.65 30.23 -16.33
CA LEU A 18 -12.83 29.87 -15.16
C LEU A 18 -12.95 28.38 -14.84
N ASN A 19 -14.18 27.85 -14.82
CA ASN A 19 -14.43 26.43 -14.52
C ASN A 19 -13.81 25.50 -15.58
N THR A 20 -13.88 25.88 -16.86
CA THR A 20 -13.21 25.14 -17.95
C THR A 20 -11.68 25.21 -17.83
N LYS A 21 -11.11 26.35 -17.44
CA LYS A 21 -9.65 26.49 -17.24
C LYS A 21 -9.15 25.68 -16.04
N GLU A 22 -9.90 25.66 -14.94
CA GLU A 22 -9.54 24.86 -13.76
C GLU A 22 -9.58 23.35 -14.07
N GLY A 23 -10.63 22.87 -14.75
CA GLY A 23 -10.72 21.47 -15.20
C GLY A 23 -9.59 21.05 -16.16
N LEU A 24 -9.26 21.89 -17.16
CA LEU A 24 -8.14 21.64 -18.08
C LEU A 24 -6.77 21.67 -17.39
N SER A 25 -6.60 22.51 -16.37
CA SER A 25 -5.35 22.60 -15.61
C SER A 25 -5.12 21.38 -14.70
N PHE A 26 -6.20 20.83 -14.13
CA PHE A 26 -6.16 19.65 -13.28
C PHE A 26 -5.88 18.37 -14.09
N GLU A 27 -6.62 18.15 -15.17
CA GLU A 27 -6.43 17.03 -16.10
C GLU A 27 -5.03 17.06 -16.75
N GLY A 28 -4.59 18.25 -17.17
CA GLY A 28 -3.26 18.46 -17.77
C GLY A 28 -2.13 18.22 -16.77
N GLY A 29 -2.26 18.73 -15.54
CA GLY A 29 -1.27 18.59 -14.48
C GLY A 29 -1.11 17.14 -14.03
N LEU A 30 -2.22 16.44 -13.78
CA LEU A 30 -2.21 15.03 -13.38
C LEU A 30 -1.60 14.13 -14.47
N GLY A 31 -1.95 14.37 -15.73
CA GLY A 31 -1.40 13.61 -16.86
C GLY A 31 0.11 13.81 -17.04
N VAL A 32 0.63 15.01 -16.81
CA VAL A 32 2.08 15.30 -16.87
C VAL A 32 2.83 14.62 -15.72
N LEU A 33 2.29 14.68 -14.50
CA LEU A 33 2.90 14.03 -13.33
C LEU A 33 2.92 12.50 -13.48
N LEU A 34 1.83 11.90 -13.93
CA LEU A 34 1.75 10.45 -14.17
C LEU A 34 2.74 10.00 -15.26
N ARG A 35 2.83 10.73 -16.38
CA ARG A 35 3.82 10.42 -17.43
C ARG A 35 5.26 10.59 -16.95
N GLY A 36 5.53 11.61 -16.14
CA GLY A 36 6.85 11.83 -15.53
C GLY A 36 7.23 10.69 -14.59
N ALA A 37 6.32 10.29 -13.70
CA ALA A 37 6.53 9.18 -12.76
C ALA A 37 6.70 7.83 -13.48
N LEU A 38 5.87 7.54 -14.48
CA LEU A 38 6.00 6.33 -15.29
C LEU A 38 7.30 6.34 -16.12
N GLY A 39 7.70 7.50 -16.64
CA GLY A 39 8.94 7.69 -17.37
C GLY A 39 10.18 7.46 -16.51
N THR A 40 10.22 8.00 -15.28
CA THR A 40 11.35 7.78 -14.37
C THR A 40 11.43 6.33 -13.90
N VAL A 41 10.29 5.66 -13.66
CA VAL A 41 10.25 4.22 -13.39
C VAL A 41 10.73 3.40 -14.59
N TRP A 42 10.35 3.77 -15.81
CA TRP A 42 10.80 3.08 -17.02
C TRP A 42 12.31 3.27 -17.27
N VAL A 43 12.83 4.48 -17.07
CA VAL A 43 14.26 4.78 -17.20
C VAL A 43 15.06 4.05 -16.14
N SER A 44 14.62 4.05 -14.87
CA SER A 44 15.33 3.31 -13.83
C SER A 44 15.43 1.83 -14.17
N GLN A 45 14.40 1.23 -14.76
CA GLN A 45 14.41 -0.17 -15.17
C GLN A 45 15.26 -0.50 -16.41
N ARG A 46 15.68 0.49 -17.20
CA ARG A 46 16.53 0.28 -18.39
C ARG A 46 18.02 0.41 -18.08
N VAL A 47 18.35 0.99 -16.92
CA VAL A 47 19.74 1.19 -16.51
C VAL A 47 20.16 0.01 -15.63
N PRO A 48 21.17 -0.78 -16.06
CA PRO A 48 21.63 -1.98 -15.36
C PRO A 48 21.92 -1.75 -13.87
N TRP A 49 22.35 -0.53 -13.53
CA TRP A 49 22.67 -0.06 -12.19
C TRP A 49 21.50 -0.13 -11.19
N PHE A 50 20.24 0.01 -11.65
CA PHE A 50 19.05 -0.14 -10.81
C PHE A 50 18.41 -1.54 -10.90
N THR A 51 18.65 -2.28 -11.97
CA THR A 51 18.08 -3.63 -12.17
C THR A 51 18.83 -4.72 -11.40
N SER A 52 20.05 -4.45 -10.96
CA SER A 52 20.87 -5.38 -10.19
C SER A 52 20.60 -5.33 -8.68
N ASP A 53 19.78 -4.40 -8.19
CA ASP A 53 19.44 -4.32 -6.77
C ASP A 53 18.24 -5.24 -6.43
N PRO A 54 18.46 -6.34 -5.68
CA PRO A 54 17.39 -7.24 -5.27
C PRO A 54 16.33 -6.57 -4.38
N SER A 55 16.59 -5.36 -3.87
CA SER A 55 15.67 -4.58 -3.03
C SER A 55 14.42 -4.12 -3.78
N ALA A 56 14.52 -3.92 -5.09
CA ALA A 56 13.44 -3.34 -5.91
C ALA A 56 12.12 -4.12 -5.79
N ARG A 57 12.16 -5.46 -5.89
CA ARG A 57 10.97 -6.31 -5.77
C ARG A 57 10.34 -6.32 -4.37
N PHE A 58 11.02 -5.79 -3.36
CA PHE A 58 10.47 -5.71 -1.99
C PHE A 58 9.96 -4.31 -1.67
N LEU A 59 10.67 -3.28 -2.12
CA LEU A 59 10.36 -1.89 -1.77
C LEU A 59 9.43 -1.19 -2.77
N LEU A 60 9.57 -1.47 -4.07
CA LEU A 60 8.84 -0.73 -5.10
C LEU A 60 7.31 -0.79 -4.94
N PRO A 61 6.68 -1.91 -4.55
CA PRO A 61 5.25 -1.92 -4.32
C PRO A 61 4.81 -0.91 -3.25
N LEU A 62 5.55 -0.82 -2.13
CA LEU A 62 5.24 0.12 -1.05
C LEU A 62 5.52 1.56 -1.47
N LEU A 63 6.67 1.80 -2.10
CA LEU A 63 7.02 3.13 -2.60
C LEU A 63 6.01 3.62 -3.64
N ALA A 64 5.49 2.75 -4.49
CA ALA A 64 4.48 3.11 -5.47
C ALA A 64 3.13 3.46 -4.80
N VAL A 65 2.72 2.71 -3.77
CA VAL A 65 1.54 3.03 -2.95
C VAL A 65 1.70 4.38 -2.27
N VAL A 66 2.84 4.63 -1.62
CA VAL A 66 3.13 5.89 -0.92
C VAL A 66 3.22 7.06 -1.89
N ALA A 67 3.96 6.91 -3.00
CA ALA A 67 4.06 7.95 -4.01
C ALA A 67 2.70 8.29 -4.61
N THR A 68 1.87 7.28 -4.90
CA THR A 68 0.51 7.50 -5.38
C THR A 68 -0.31 8.23 -4.33
N ALA A 69 -0.25 7.81 -3.05
CA ALA A 69 -0.94 8.47 -1.96
C ALA A 69 -0.57 9.95 -1.81
N LEU A 70 0.72 10.27 -1.88
CA LEU A 70 1.23 11.63 -1.81
C LEU A 70 0.72 12.48 -2.98
N VAL A 71 0.80 11.95 -4.20
CA VAL A 71 0.32 12.67 -5.41
C VAL A 71 -1.19 12.87 -5.34
N THR A 72 -1.97 11.84 -5.01
CA THR A 72 -3.44 11.95 -4.92
C THR A 72 -3.88 12.85 -3.77
N GLY A 73 -3.12 12.86 -2.67
CA GLY A 73 -3.40 13.71 -1.50
C GLY A 73 -3.22 15.21 -1.76
N LEU A 74 -2.51 15.61 -2.83
CA LEU A 74 -2.45 17.01 -3.27
C LEU A 74 -3.77 17.51 -3.83
N PHE A 75 -4.65 16.59 -4.24
CA PHE A 75 -5.89 16.89 -4.96
C PHE A 75 -7.15 16.53 -4.17
N VAL A 76 -7.01 15.85 -3.03
CA VAL A 76 -8.12 15.28 -2.27
C VAL A 76 -7.92 15.53 -0.78
N SER A 77 -8.87 16.19 -0.11
CA SER A 77 -8.73 16.66 1.27
C SER A 77 -9.56 15.89 2.31
N GLU A 78 -10.75 15.39 1.96
CA GLU A 78 -11.68 14.81 2.95
C GLU A 78 -12.01 13.33 2.71
N PHE A 79 -12.26 12.94 1.47
CA PHE A 79 -12.59 11.56 1.10
C PHE A 79 -11.74 11.09 -0.08
N ASP A 80 -10.96 10.02 0.13
CA ASP A 80 -10.02 9.50 -0.85
C ASP A 80 -10.72 8.75 -2.01
N TYR A 81 -11.37 9.50 -2.91
CA TYR A 81 -12.00 8.95 -4.12
C TYR A 81 -11.01 8.18 -5.01
N LEU A 82 -9.72 8.51 -4.92
CA LEU A 82 -8.64 7.94 -5.74
C LEU A 82 -8.00 6.69 -5.10
N TYR A 83 -8.55 6.18 -3.99
CA TYR A 83 -8.09 4.93 -3.38
C TYR A 83 -8.01 3.75 -4.36
N PRO A 84 -8.99 3.51 -5.28
CA PRO A 84 -8.88 2.44 -6.26
C PRO A 84 -7.67 2.56 -7.20
N LEU A 85 -7.27 3.79 -7.54
CA LEU A 85 -6.06 4.03 -8.34
C LEU A 85 -4.81 3.56 -7.60
N ARG A 86 -4.71 3.85 -6.30
CA ARG A 86 -3.60 3.40 -5.44
C ARG A 86 -3.47 1.88 -5.44
N ILE A 87 -4.59 1.17 -5.36
CA ILE A 87 -4.62 -0.30 -5.42
C ILE A 87 -4.24 -0.80 -6.82
N GLY A 88 -4.75 -0.17 -7.88
CA GLY A 88 -4.37 -0.51 -9.26
C GLY A 88 -2.88 -0.36 -9.53
N VAL A 89 -2.25 0.71 -9.03
CA VAL A 89 -0.80 0.92 -9.13
C VAL A 89 -0.04 -0.16 -8.36
N ALA A 90 -0.43 -0.45 -7.12
CA ALA A 90 0.20 -1.50 -6.32
C ALA A 90 0.15 -2.86 -7.01
N LEU A 91 -1.02 -3.26 -7.51
CA LEU A 91 -1.21 -4.51 -8.23
C LEU A 91 -0.42 -4.56 -9.53
N THR A 92 -0.27 -3.44 -10.23
CA THR A 92 0.55 -3.36 -11.45
C THR A 92 2.01 -3.63 -11.13
N VAL A 93 2.54 -3.02 -10.07
CA VAL A 93 3.93 -3.28 -9.62
C VAL A 93 4.08 -4.72 -9.12
N LEU A 94 3.11 -5.27 -8.39
CA LEU A 94 3.15 -6.67 -7.96
C LEU A 94 3.10 -7.64 -9.16
N ALA A 95 2.27 -7.35 -10.16
CA ALA A 95 2.15 -8.14 -11.38
C ALA A 95 3.43 -8.09 -12.22
N TRP A 96 4.17 -6.98 -12.17
CA TRP A 96 5.47 -6.84 -12.83
C TRP A 96 6.48 -7.87 -12.31
N PHE A 97 6.57 -8.04 -10.98
CA PHE A 97 7.47 -8.99 -10.32
C PHE A 97 6.85 -10.38 -10.07
N ARG A 98 5.70 -10.68 -10.70
CA ARG A 98 4.92 -11.91 -10.42
C ARG A 98 5.74 -13.20 -10.54
N LYS A 99 6.70 -13.27 -11.48
CA LYS A 99 7.51 -14.47 -11.68
C LYS A 99 8.39 -14.76 -10.46
N ASP A 100 9.02 -13.71 -9.91
CA ASP A 100 9.89 -13.83 -8.74
C ASP A 100 9.09 -14.21 -7.49
N TYR A 101 7.91 -13.60 -7.32
CA TYR A 101 7.03 -13.92 -6.19
C TYR A 101 6.45 -15.32 -6.29
N LEU A 102 5.99 -15.75 -7.47
CA LEU A 102 5.47 -17.10 -7.67
C LEU A 102 6.55 -18.16 -7.48
N GLU A 103 7.78 -17.91 -7.93
CA GLU A 103 8.90 -18.82 -7.71
C GLU A 103 9.29 -18.87 -6.23
N GLY A 104 9.32 -17.72 -5.54
CA GLY A 104 9.52 -17.65 -4.09
C GLY A 104 8.46 -18.41 -3.31
N LEU A 105 7.19 -18.20 -3.65
CA LEU A 105 6.05 -18.87 -3.03
C LEU A 105 6.10 -20.38 -3.26
N ARG A 106 6.36 -20.82 -4.50
CA ARG A 106 6.53 -22.26 -4.81
C ARG A 106 7.65 -22.88 -3.99
N ARG A 107 8.81 -22.22 -3.89
CA ARG A 107 9.92 -22.73 -3.07
C ARG A 107 9.56 -22.82 -1.59
N HIS A 108 8.82 -21.85 -1.05
CA HIS A 108 8.38 -21.87 0.34
C HIS A 108 7.31 -22.94 0.61
N LEU A 109 6.38 -23.14 -0.33
CA LEU A 109 5.30 -24.11 -0.21
C LEU A 109 5.70 -25.55 -0.54
N ARG A 110 6.88 -25.78 -1.15
CA ARG A 110 7.40 -27.13 -1.38
C ARG A 110 7.59 -27.84 -0.05
N GLY A 111 6.58 -28.63 0.32
CA GLY A 111 6.53 -29.38 1.57
C GLY A 111 5.97 -28.63 2.77
N ARG A 112 5.49 -27.38 2.66
CA ARG A 112 4.91 -26.68 3.84
C ARG A 112 3.41 -26.50 3.68
N SER A 113 2.68 -26.72 4.77
CA SER A 113 1.24 -26.41 4.82
C SER A 113 1.03 -24.91 4.68
N ILE A 114 0.06 -24.53 3.83
CA ILE A 114 -0.44 -23.15 3.76
C ILE A 114 -1.22 -22.75 5.01
N TRP A 115 -1.70 -23.74 5.78
CA TRP A 115 -2.53 -23.54 6.95
C TRP A 115 -1.66 -23.44 8.21
N SER A 116 -1.75 -22.30 8.90
CA SER A 116 -1.10 -22.07 10.19
C SER A 116 -2.06 -21.42 11.16
N TRP A 117 -2.43 -22.16 12.21
CA TRP A 117 -3.23 -21.62 13.32
C TRP A 117 -2.52 -20.47 14.03
N GLN A 118 -1.18 -20.47 14.05
CA GLN A 118 -0.39 -19.37 14.63
C GLN A 118 -0.61 -18.07 13.84
N ALA A 119 -0.64 -18.15 12.50
CA ALA A 119 -0.91 -16.99 11.66
C ALA A 119 -2.32 -16.44 11.87
N VAL A 120 -3.32 -17.33 12.01
CA VAL A 120 -4.71 -16.94 12.32
C VAL A 120 -4.79 -16.25 13.67
N THR A 121 -4.22 -16.85 14.72
CA THR A 121 -4.22 -16.26 16.08
C THR A 121 -3.56 -14.89 16.10
N ILE A 122 -2.43 -14.74 15.41
CA ILE A 122 -1.73 -13.45 15.35
C ILE A 122 -2.52 -12.40 14.57
N GLY A 123 -3.19 -12.79 13.48
CA GLY A 123 -4.12 -11.91 12.77
C GLY A 123 -5.26 -11.42 13.65
N VAL A 124 -5.86 -12.32 14.45
CA VAL A 124 -6.92 -11.96 15.41
C VAL A 124 -6.40 -11.02 16.50
N VAL A 125 -5.23 -11.29 17.08
CA VAL A 125 -4.62 -10.41 18.09
C VAL A 125 -4.35 -9.03 17.52
N ALA A 126 -3.76 -8.94 16.33
CA ALA A 126 -3.50 -7.66 15.67
C ALA A 126 -4.79 -6.87 15.42
N TYR A 127 -5.86 -7.55 14.97
CA TYR A 127 -7.18 -6.94 14.79
C TYR A 127 -7.76 -6.40 16.09
N LEU A 128 -7.75 -7.19 17.17
CA LEU A 128 -8.29 -6.77 18.47
C LEU A 128 -7.54 -5.58 19.06
N VAL A 129 -6.20 -5.59 18.96
CA VAL A 129 -5.36 -4.46 19.38
C VAL A 129 -5.70 -3.21 18.58
N TRP A 130 -5.92 -3.35 17.27
CA TRP A 130 -6.26 -2.23 16.40
C TRP A 130 -7.62 -1.62 16.74
N ILE A 131 -8.64 -2.47 16.93
CA ILE A 131 -9.99 -2.01 17.31
C ILE A 131 -9.98 -1.36 18.68
N ALA A 132 -9.24 -1.92 19.64
CA ALA A 132 -9.09 -1.33 20.97
C ALA A 132 -8.44 0.05 20.89
N ALA A 133 -7.36 0.21 20.11
CA ALA A 133 -6.70 1.50 19.91
C ALA A 133 -7.63 2.51 19.22
N TRP A 134 -8.34 2.09 18.17
CA TRP A 134 -9.27 2.95 17.46
C TRP A 134 -10.44 3.43 18.34
N GLY A 135 -10.99 2.54 19.18
CA GLY A 135 -12.08 2.87 20.10
C GLY A 135 -11.69 3.85 21.21
N VAL A 136 -10.40 4.01 21.49
CA VAL A 136 -9.90 5.05 22.43
C VAL A 136 -9.87 6.42 21.77
N ASP A 137 -9.51 6.50 20.48
CA ASP A 137 -9.23 7.76 19.79
C ASP A 137 -10.43 8.36 19.03
N SER A 138 -11.51 7.60 18.84
CA SER A 138 -12.63 8.07 18.01
C SER A 138 -13.99 7.60 18.54
N PRO A 139 -14.96 8.51 18.77
CA PRO A 139 -16.34 8.10 19.00
C PRO A 139 -16.86 7.41 17.74
N VAL A 140 -17.37 6.18 17.89
CA VAL A 140 -17.89 5.37 16.79
C VAL A 140 -19.09 6.07 16.15
N SER A 141 -18.92 6.64 14.96
CA SER A 141 -20.03 7.01 14.08
C SER A 141 -20.40 5.82 13.19
N ASN A 142 -21.65 5.36 13.25
CA ASN A 142 -22.13 4.29 12.37
C ASN A 142 -22.51 4.79 10.97
N ASP A 143 -22.48 6.11 10.75
CA ASP A 143 -22.85 6.70 9.48
C ASP A 143 -21.71 6.55 8.46
N PRO A 144 -22.00 6.10 7.22
CA PRO A 144 -21.01 6.14 6.16
C PRO A 144 -20.57 7.60 5.92
N PRO A 145 -19.32 7.83 5.49
CA PRO A 145 -18.88 9.17 5.14
C PRO A 145 -19.86 9.79 4.14
N ALA A 146 -20.32 11.03 4.37
CA ALA A 146 -21.30 11.69 3.51
C ALA A 146 -20.89 11.66 2.03
N ALA A 147 -19.60 11.85 1.77
CA ALA A 147 -18.97 11.72 0.46
C ALA A 147 -19.19 10.38 -0.25
N LEU A 148 -19.30 9.25 0.47
CA LEU A 148 -19.60 7.95 -0.11
C LEU A 148 -21.06 7.84 -0.55
N ALA A 149 -21.98 8.48 0.19
CA ALA A 149 -23.41 8.51 -0.13
C ALA A 149 -23.73 9.37 -1.35
N GLU A 150 -22.85 10.31 -1.70
CA GLU A 150 -22.96 11.16 -2.89
C GLU A 150 -22.55 10.45 -4.20
N LEU A 151 -21.87 9.31 -4.11
CA LEU A 151 -21.46 8.54 -5.28
C LEU A 151 -22.63 7.78 -5.92
N SER A 152 -22.56 7.59 -7.24
CA SER A 152 -23.41 6.59 -7.91
C SER A 152 -23.20 5.20 -7.29
N ALA A 153 -24.24 4.38 -7.25
CA ALA A 153 -24.18 3.04 -6.65
C ALA A 153 -23.03 2.18 -7.19
N SER A 154 -22.75 2.26 -8.49
CA SER A 154 -21.62 1.57 -9.13
C SER A 154 -20.27 2.11 -8.66
N ALA A 155 -20.11 3.44 -8.55
CA ALA A 155 -18.87 4.04 -8.08
C ALA A 155 -18.61 3.73 -6.61
N ALA A 156 -19.63 3.78 -5.76
CA ALA A 156 -19.55 3.38 -4.36
C ALA A 156 -19.15 1.90 -4.23
N MET A 157 -19.75 1.01 -5.02
CA MET A 157 -19.42 -0.42 -5.00
C MET A 157 -17.96 -0.69 -5.42
N ILE A 158 -17.49 -0.05 -6.49
CA ILE A 158 -16.10 -0.15 -6.93
C ILE A 158 -15.15 0.35 -5.84
N TRP A 159 -15.48 1.49 -5.23
CA TRP A 159 -14.66 2.08 -4.18
C TRP A 159 -14.60 1.17 -2.95
N VAL A 160 -15.73 0.66 -2.47
CA VAL A 160 -15.80 -0.27 -1.33
C VAL A 160 -15.05 -1.57 -1.63
N ALA A 161 -15.25 -2.16 -2.82
CA ALA A 161 -14.54 -3.36 -3.23
C ALA A 161 -13.03 -3.14 -3.26
N ALA A 162 -12.58 -2.02 -3.84
CA ALA A 162 -11.18 -1.64 -3.84
C ALA A 162 -10.66 -1.38 -2.42
N ARG A 163 -11.46 -0.76 -1.54
CA ARG A 163 -11.09 -0.48 -0.16
C ARG A 163 -10.88 -1.77 0.63
N VAL A 164 -11.83 -2.70 0.55
CA VAL A 164 -11.79 -4.00 1.22
C VAL A 164 -10.63 -4.83 0.68
N PHE A 165 -10.54 -5.01 -0.64
CA PHE A 165 -9.47 -5.79 -1.26
C PHE A 165 -8.08 -5.17 -1.04
N GLY A 166 -8.01 -3.84 -1.11
CA GLY A 166 -6.82 -3.07 -0.83
C GLY A 166 -6.30 -3.30 0.58
N SER A 167 -7.15 -3.13 1.60
CA SER A 167 -6.72 -3.26 3.00
C SER A 167 -6.52 -4.69 3.47
N THR A 168 -7.21 -5.67 2.87
CA THR A 168 -7.15 -7.07 3.34
C THR A 168 -6.12 -7.92 2.60
N VAL A 169 -5.83 -7.58 1.34
CA VAL A 169 -4.94 -8.38 0.48
C VAL A 169 -3.75 -7.56 0.05
N THR A 170 -4.00 -6.45 -0.65
CA THR A 170 -2.92 -5.77 -1.39
C THR A 170 -1.92 -5.08 -0.46
N VAL A 171 -2.40 -4.23 0.44
CA VAL A 171 -1.56 -3.46 1.37
C VAL A 171 -0.80 -4.39 2.32
N PRO A 172 -1.40 -5.41 2.96
CA PRO A 172 -0.65 -6.35 3.80
C PRO A 172 0.48 -7.07 3.04
N ILE A 173 0.25 -7.49 1.80
CA ILE A 173 1.31 -8.12 0.98
C ILE A 173 2.45 -7.13 0.73
N VAL A 174 2.12 -5.90 0.34
CA VAL A 174 3.08 -4.84 0.06
C VAL A 174 3.91 -4.50 1.30
N GLU A 175 3.28 -4.40 2.46
CA GLU A 175 3.92 -4.16 3.74
C GLU A 175 4.83 -5.32 4.15
N GLU A 176 4.36 -6.57 4.06
CA GLU A 176 5.19 -7.73 4.40
C GLU A 176 6.44 -7.83 3.52
N LEU A 177 6.31 -7.52 2.23
CA LEU A 177 7.46 -7.44 1.31
C LEU A 177 8.47 -6.38 1.77
N ALA A 178 8.02 -5.17 2.08
CA ALA A 178 8.90 -4.06 2.44
C ALA A 178 9.53 -4.24 3.83
N PHE A 179 8.74 -4.63 4.83
CA PHE A 179 9.20 -4.71 6.21
C PHE A 179 9.91 -6.03 6.52
N ARG A 180 9.31 -7.18 6.19
CA ARG A 180 9.87 -8.50 6.56
C ARG A 180 10.78 -9.04 5.46
N GLY A 181 10.38 -8.85 4.20
CA GLY A 181 11.18 -9.25 3.04
C GLY A 181 12.45 -8.43 2.85
N PHE A 182 12.44 -7.15 3.24
CA PHE A 182 13.59 -6.24 3.09
C PHE A 182 14.09 -5.65 4.41
N LEU A 183 13.35 -4.75 5.07
CA LEU A 183 13.91 -3.92 6.15
C LEU A 183 14.49 -4.74 7.30
N LEU A 184 13.72 -5.71 7.81
CA LEU A 184 14.11 -6.59 8.90
C LEU A 184 15.42 -7.31 8.59
N ARG A 185 15.55 -7.88 7.39
CA ARG A 185 16.76 -8.59 6.95
C ARG A 185 17.92 -7.66 6.66
N ARG A 186 17.63 -6.47 6.14
CA ARG A 186 18.63 -5.44 5.79
C ARG A 186 19.28 -4.81 7.01
N LEU A 187 18.56 -4.80 8.14
CA LEU A 187 19.09 -4.42 9.46
C LEU A 187 20.02 -5.49 10.05
N ILE A 188 19.92 -6.75 9.60
CA ILE A 188 20.80 -7.85 10.03
C ILE A 188 22.08 -7.86 9.19
N ALA A 189 21.97 -7.75 7.86
CA ALA A 189 23.13 -7.72 6.97
C ALA A 189 22.90 -6.86 5.71
N ARG A 190 24.00 -6.37 5.12
CA ARG A 190 23.94 -5.61 3.85
C ARG A 190 23.38 -6.45 2.70
N ASP A 191 23.87 -7.67 2.55
CA ASP A 191 23.33 -8.65 1.60
C ASP A 191 22.15 -9.40 2.24
N PHE A 192 21.02 -8.71 2.33
CA PHE A 192 19.82 -9.19 2.99
C PHE A 192 19.22 -10.44 2.33
N THR A 193 19.57 -10.72 1.06
CA THR A 193 19.04 -11.87 0.31
C THR A 193 19.57 -13.21 0.80
N LYS A 194 20.73 -13.21 1.47
CA LYS A 194 21.37 -14.38 2.06
C LYS A 194 21.07 -14.54 3.55
N VAL A 195 20.33 -13.60 4.14
CA VAL A 195 20.00 -13.66 5.56
C VAL A 195 18.93 -14.75 5.74
N PRO A 196 19.23 -15.83 6.49
CA PRO A 196 18.21 -16.77 6.89
C PRO A 196 17.23 -16.06 7.84
N GLU A 197 16.01 -16.57 7.92
CA GLU A 197 14.94 -16.06 8.76
C GLU A 197 15.31 -16.16 10.26
N THR A 198 16.13 -15.22 10.73
CA THR A 198 16.76 -15.25 12.05
C THR A 198 16.20 -14.15 12.92
N PHE A 199 15.81 -14.50 14.14
CA PHE A 199 15.29 -13.54 15.09
C PHE A 199 16.44 -12.72 15.70
N ARG A 200 16.46 -11.42 15.42
CA ARG A 200 17.44 -10.48 15.98
C ARG A 200 16.71 -9.30 16.59
N TRP A 201 16.70 -9.22 17.92
CA TRP A 201 15.94 -8.20 18.66
C TRP A 201 16.13 -6.76 18.17
N PRO A 202 17.36 -6.27 17.91
CA PRO A 202 17.51 -4.90 17.39
C PRO A 202 16.82 -4.71 16.04
N ALA A 203 16.96 -5.67 15.11
CA ALA A 203 16.32 -5.60 13.81
C ALA A 203 14.79 -5.66 13.92
N VAL A 204 14.26 -6.53 14.79
CA VAL A 204 12.82 -6.66 15.08
C VAL A 204 12.27 -5.36 15.64
N LEU A 205 12.90 -4.79 16.67
CA LEU A 205 12.44 -3.55 17.30
C LEU A 205 12.47 -2.36 16.32
N ILE A 206 13.58 -2.17 15.60
CA ILE A 206 13.72 -1.07 14.64
C ILE A 206 12.73 -1.23 13.49
N SER A 207 12.56 -2.44 12.95
CA SER A 207 11.57 -2.69 11.89
C SER A 207 10.13 -2.47 12.37
N SER A 208 9.80 -2.85 13.60
CA SER A 208 8.47 -2.62 14.18
C SER A 208 8.20 -1.15 14.46
N LEU A 209 9.21 -0.38 14.89
CA LEU A 209 9.10 1.07 15.03
C LEU A 209 8.91 1.76 13.69
N ALA A 210 9.63 1.34 12.65
CA ALA A 210 9.44 1.84 11.30
C ALA A 210 8.04 1.53 10.77
N PHE A 211 7.52 0.33 11.06
CA PHE A 211 6.14 -0.05 10.73
C PHE A 211 5.13 0.84 11.47
N ALA A 212 5.32 1.05 12.78
CA ALA A 212 4.48 1.94 13.58
C ALA A 212 4.44 3.37 13.01
N ALA A 213 5.59 3.92 12.62
CA ALA A 213 5.71 5.26 12.07
C ALA A 213 4.99 5.44 10.72
N ALA A 214 4.71 4.35 9.99
CA ALA A 214 3.92 4.38 8.77
C ALA A 214 2.41 4.46 9.01
N HIS A 215 1.96 4.35 10.26
CA HIS A 215 0.55 4.29 10.64
C HIS A 215 0.15 5.44 11.54
N GLN A 216 -1.12 5.84 11.49
CA GLN A 216 -1.67 6.84 12.42
C GLN A 216 -1.73 6.30 13.85
N GLN A 217 -2.04 5.02 14.01
CA GLN A 217 -2.11 4.34 15.30
C GLN A 217 -0.75 3.74 15.67
N TRP A 218 0.13 4.56 16.26
CA TRP A 218 1.53 4.17 16.48
C TRP A 218 1.68 2.96 17.41
N VAL A 219 0.92 2.91 18.52
CA VAL A 219 0.99 1.81 19.48
C VAL A 219 0.50 0.50 18.86
N ALA A 220 -0.67 0.53 18.21
CA ALA A 220 -1.20 -0.64 17.52
C ALA A 220 -0.27 -1.10 16.39
N GLY A 221 0.27 -0.15 15.62
CA GLY A 221 1.27 -0.41 14.58
C GLY A 221 2.53 -1.07 15.13
N PHE A 222 3.06 -0.62 16.26
CA PHE A 222 4.24 -1.23 16.87
C PHE A 222 3.99 -2.67 17.32
N ILE A 223 2.85 -2.92 17.97
CA ILE A 223 2.47 -4.27 18.42
C ILE A 223 2.27 -5.20 17.23
N ALA A 224 1.51 -4.77 16.20
CA ALA A 224 1.36 -5.52 14.96
C ALA A 224 2.72 -5.80 14.30
N GLY A 225 3.60 -4.79 14.31
CA GLY A 225 5.01 -4.87 13.95
C GLY A 225 5.72 -6.10 14.51
N LEU A 226 5.67 -6.23 15.84
CA LEU A 226 6.27 -7.32 16.60
C LEU A 226 5.61 -8.67 16.31
N CYS A 227 4.28 -8.71 16.29
CA CYS A 227 3.52 -9.94 16.03
C CYS A 227 3.87 -10.54 14.66
N TYR A 228 3.95 -9.72 13.61
CA TYR A 228 4.30 -10.20 12.27
C TYR A 228 5.79 -10.56 12.14
N ALA A 229 6.69 -9.90 12.88
CA ALA A 229 8.10 -10.34 12.94
C ALA A 229 8.22 -11.72 13.61
N PHE A 230 7.38 -12.01 14.61
CA PHE A 230 7.33 -13.30 15.28
C PHE A 230 6.76 -14.42 14.37
N THR A 231 5.66 -14.18 13.65
CA THR A 231 5.13 -15.16 12.67
C THR A 231 6.16 -15.50 11.60
N HIS A 232 6.86 -14.49 11.10
CA HIS A 232 7.87 -14.65 10.06
C HIS A 232 8.97 -15.64 10.48
N HIS A 233 9.46 -15.50 11.71
CA HIS A 233 10.45 -16.40 12.28
C HIS A 233 9.88 -17.80 12.58
N ALA A 234 8.68 -17.88 13.18
CA ALA A 234 8.04 -19.16 13.50
C ALA A 234 7.77 -20.02 12.25
N ALA A 235 7.34 -19.38 11.15
CA ALA A 235 7.16 -20.05 9.87
C ALA A 235 8.46 -20.62 9.31
N ALA A 236 9.60 -19.98 9.60
CA ALA A 236 10.90 -20.47 9.16
C ALA A 236 11.36 -21.72 9.92
N CYS A 237 11.14 -21.77 11.23
CA CYS A 237 11.54 -22.87 12.11
C CYS A 237 10.64 -24.12 12.01
N SER A 238 9.53 -24.06 11.29
CA SER A 238 8.61 -25.20 11.16
C SER A 238 9.25 -26.35 10.38
N PRO A 239 9.27 -27.59 10.93
CA PRO A 239 9.95 -28.73 10.32
C PRO A 239 9.29 -29.13 8.98
N MET A 240 10.11 -29.58 8.04
CA MET A 240 9.62 -30.19 6.80
C MET A 240 8.91 -31.50 7.13
N PRO A 241 7.72 -31.78 6.55
CA PRO A 241 7.03 -33.04 6.77
C PRO A 241 7.88 -34.21 6.29
N SER A 242 7.83 -35.29 7.06
CA SER A 242 8.65 -36.50 6.92
C SER A 242 8.46 -37.28 5.62
N SER A 243 7.49 -36.91 4.78
CA SER A 243 7.29 -37.51 3.44
C SER A 243 8.24 -36.97 2.37
N LEU A 244 9.11 -36.02 2.72
CA LEU A 244 10.03 -35.34 1.78
C LEU A 244 11.49 -35.37 2.24
N THR A 245 11.82 -36.17 3.27
CA THR A 245 13.23 -36.49 3.58
C THR A 245 13.72 -37.55 2.60
N PRO A 246 14.81 -37.31 1.84
CA PRO A 246 15.39 -38.30 0.94
C PRO A 246 15.94 -39.52 1.68
#